data_AF-A0A0Q8VGI2-F1
#
_entry.id   AF-A0A0Q8VGI2-F1
#
_cell.length_a   1.000
_cell.length_b   1.000
_cell.length_c   1.000
_cell.angle_alpha   90.00
_cell.angle_beta   90.00
_cell.angle_gamma   90.00
#
_symmetry.space_group_name_H-M   'P 1'
#
loop_
_entity.id
_entity.type
_entity.pdbx_description
1 polymer ?
#
loop_
_entity_poly.entity_id
_entity_poly.type
_entity_poly.pdbx_seq_one_letter_code
_entity_poly.pdbx_strand_id
1 'polypeptide(L)'
;MSAEPAPAGLVAGLDLLQRALDYTRAALDTITCADVDRPTPCAGWSLADLLAHMEDALDAFAEAAGGAVGLSSAAPSPLEQRVQRLQLKACGLLTAWMSATSPVVDVAGHPLPVDAVARIAALEITVHGWDVGRTTGRGGPIPERLAAELLPSALQVALSDDPRFGLPVPVPVDAPAGVHVLALLGRTATNS
;
A
#
# COMPACT_ATOMS: atom_id res chain seq x y z
N MET A 1 3.80 6.79 -36.34
CA MET A 1 2.93 6.97 -35.15
C MET A 1 3.86 7.20 -33.97
N SER A 2 4.07 8.45 -33.59
CA SER A 2 4.81 8.77 -32.38
C SER A 2 3.87 8.53 -31.20
N ALA A 3 4.30 7.73 -30.22
CA ALA A 3 3.56 7.58 -28.98
C ALA A 3 3.56 8.93 -28.25
N GLU A 4 2.37 9.45 -27.94
CA GLU A 4 2.23 10.61 -27.05
C GLU A 4 2.90 10.29 -25.70
N PRO A 5 3.67 11.22 -25.12
CA PRO A 5 4.26 11.02 -23.81
C PRO A 5 3.15 10.85 -22.77
N ALA A 6 3.35 9.91 -21.84
CA ALA A 6 2.45 9.73 -20.71
C ALA A 6 2.22 11.07 -19.98
N PRO A 7 0.98 11.39 -19.56
CA PRO A 7 0.72 12.61 -18.81
C PRO A 7 1.56 12.64 -17.53
N ALA A 8 2.15 13.81 -17.21
CA ALA A 8 3.14 13.94 -16.13
C ALA A 8 2.67 13.42 -14.76
N GLY A 9 1.37 13.45 -14.48
CA GLY A 9 0.78 12.85 -13.28
C GLY A 9 0.95 11.34 -13.21
N LEU A 10 0.75 10.63 -14.33
CA LEU A 10 0.91 9.17 -14.41
C LEU A 10 2.33 8.74 -13.99
N VAL A 11 3.35 9.45 -14.46
CA VAL A 11 4.75 9.16 -14.14
C VAL A 11 5.04 9.37 -12.65
N ALA A 12 4.46 10.40 -12.03
CA ALA A 12 4.67 10.70 -10.62
C ALA A 12 4.00 9.68 -9.69
N GLY A 13 2.78 9.23 -9.99
CA GLY A 13 2.09 8.19 -9.22
C GLY A 13 2.81 6.85 -9.25
N LEU A 14 3.35 6.46 -10.42
CA LEU A 14 4.09 5.20 -10.57
C LEU A 14 5.46 5.20 -9.91
N ASP A 15 6.18 6.34 -9.93
CA ASP A 15 7.41 6.49 -9.17
C ASP A 15 7.17 6.40 -7.65
N LEU A 16 6.06 6.98 -7.17
CA LEU A 16 5.66 6.86 -5.77
C LEU A 16 5.32 5.41 -5.40
N LEU A 17 4.59 4.71 -6.27
CA LEU A 17 4.25 3.29 -6.11
C LEU A 17 5.49 2.39 -6.08
N GLN A 18 6.47 2.63 -6.97
CA GLN A 18 7.74 1.89 -6.96
C GLN A 18 8.46 2.04 -5.61
N ARG A 19 8.56 3.27 -5.09
CA ARG A 19 9.20 3.52 -3.78
C ARG A 19 8.46 2.86 -2.62
N ALA A 20 7.12 2.82 -2.67
CA ALA A 20 6.29 2.10 -1.70
C ALA A 20 6.58 0.60 -1.74
N LEU A 21 6.63 0.00 -2.94
CA LEU A 21 6.93 -1.42 -3.12
C LEU A 21 8.34 -1.79 -2.61
N ASP A 22 9.34 -0.94 -2.88
CA ASP A 22 10.71 -1.15 -2.41
C ASP A 22 10.80 -1.13 -0.88
N TYR A 23 10.14 -0.16 -0.24
CA TYR A 23 10.05 -0.08 1.22
C TYR A 23 9.39 -1.33 1.80
N THR A 24 8.24 -1.73 1.26
CA THR A 24 7.47 -2.86 1.75
C THR A 24 8.19 -4.19 1.53
N ARG A 25 8.92 -4.34 0.42
CA ARG A 25 9.76 -5.53 0.17
C ARG A 25 10.78 -5.73 1.29
N ALA A 26 11.47 -4.68 1.70
CA ALA A 26 12.43 -4.75 2.79
C ALA A 26 11.78 -5.19 4.12
N ALA A 27 10.53 -4.79 4.38
CA ALA A 27 9.78 -5.25 5.56
C ALA A 27 9.38 -6.74 5.45
N LEU A 28 8.93 -7.19 4.28
CA LEU A 28 8.57 -8.59 4.03
C LEU A 28 9.77 -9.53 4.23
N ASP A 29 10.97 -9.10 3.86
CA ASP A 29 12.22 -9.87 4.06
C ASP A 29 12.55 -10.11 5.55
N THR A 30 11.86 -9.45 6.49
CA THR A 30 12.07 -9.63 7.94
C THR A 30 11.21 -10.72 8.58
N ILE A 31 10.26 -11.29 7.82
CA ILE A 31 9.27 -12.25 8.30
C ILE A 31 9.92 -13.60 8.52
N THR A 32 9.58 -14.23 9.65
CA THR A 32 9.91 -15.63 9.93
C THR A 32 8.62 -16.43 10.18
N CYS A 33 8.69 -17.77 10.09
CA CYS A 33 7.54 -18.63 10.39
C CYS A 33 7.00 -18.45 11.82
N ALA A 34 7.83 -17.99 12.76
CA ALA A 34 7.40 -17.71 14.14
C ALA A 34 6.55 -16.44 14.27
N ASP A 35 6.49 -15.58 13.24
CA ASP A 35 5.79 -14.30 13.31
C ASP A 35 4.32 -14.39 12.86
N VAL A 36 3.88 -15.51 12.27
CA VAL A 36 2.60 -15.63 11.55
C VAL A 36 1.35 -15.33 12.38
N ASP A 37 1.33 -15.77 13.64
CA ASP A 37 0.18 -15.58 14.55
C ASP A 37 0.31 -14.32 15.41
N ARG A 38 1.36 -13.51 15.20
CA ARG A 38 1.57 -12.29 15.99
C ARG A 38 0.49 -11.26 15.69
N PRO A 39 -0.01 -10.54 16.70
CA PRO A 39 -0.94 -9.44 16.47
C PRO A 39 -0.25 -8.30 15.72
N THR A 40 -1.00 -7.69 14.80
CA THR A 40 -0.54 -6.53 14.01
C THR A 40 -1.14 -5.23 14.55
N PRO A 41 -0.68 -4.04 14.08
CA PRO A 41 -1.38 -2.79 14.34
C PRO A 41 -2.80 -2.73 13.76
N CYS A 42 -3.13 -3.56 12.75
CA CYS A 42 -4.49 -3.72 12.26
C CYS A 42 -5.30 -4.53 13.30
N ALA A 43 -6.27 -3.86 13.94
CA ALA A 43 -7.03 -4.45 15.04
C ALA A 43 -7.71 -5.76 14.64
N GLY A 44 -7.45 -6.82 15.41
CA GLY A 44 -8.02 -8.15 15.19
C GLY A 44 -7.33 -8.98 14.10
N TRP A 45 -6.25 -8.50 13.49
CA TRP A 45 -5.51 -9.23 12.45
C TRP A 45 -4.20 -9.78 12.98
N SER A 46 -3.97 -11.07 12.71
CA SER A 46 -2.65 -11.68 12.77
C SER A 46 -1.78 -11.24 11.58
N LEU A 47 -0.47 -11.52 11.62
CA LEU A 47 0.39 -11.30 10.46
C LEU A 47 -0.10 -12.11 9.25
N ALA A 48 -0.63 -13.33 9.47
CA ALA A 48 -1.20 -14.15 8.40
C ALA A 48 -2.36 -13.46 7.67
N ASP A 49 -3.24 -12.80 8.43
CA ASP A 49 -4.40 -12.05 7.92
C ASP A 49 -3.94 -10.81 7.15
N LEU A 50 -2.99 -10.07 7.70
CA LEU A 50 -2.40 -8.90 7.05
C LEU A 50 -1.76 -9.26 5.71
N LEU A 51 -0.98 -10.34 5.65
CA LEU A 51 -0.35 -10.80 4.41
C LEU A 51 -1.37 -11.29 3.38
N ALA A 52 -2.48 -11.89 3.83
CA ALA A 52 -3.58 -12.26 2.93
C ALA A 52 -4.23 -11.01 2.33
N HIS A 53 -4.49 -9.99 3.16
CA HIS A 53 -5.04 -8.73 2.70
C HIS A 53 -4.14 -8.03 1.67
N MET A 54 -2.83 -7.96 1.93
CA MET A 54 -1.86 -7.38 0.99
C MET A 54 -1.83 -8.15 -0.34
N GLU A 55 -2.06 -9.46 -0.32
CA GLU A 55 -2.11 -10.28 -1.54
C GLU A 55 -3.34 -9.92 -2.38
N ASP A 56 -4.50 -9.85 -1.75
CA ASP A 56 -5.77 -9.44 -2.38
C ASP A 56 -5.69 -7.99 -2.88
N ALA A 57 -5.05 -7.08 -2.14
CA ALA A 57 -4.88 -5.69 -2.52
C ALA A 57 -3.98 -5.52 -3.76
N LEU A 58 -2.86 -6.25 -3.82
CA LEU A 58 -1.99 -6.25 -5.00
C LEU A 58 -2.70 -6.77 -6.25
N ASP A 59 -3.57 -7.78 -6.11
CA ASP A 59 -4.39 -8.26 -7.21
C ASP A 59 -5.39 -7.20 -7.67
N ALA A 60 -6.12 -6.57 -6.75
CA ALA A 60 -7.06 -5.50 -7.06
C ALA A 60 -6.38 -4.33 -7.78
N PHE A 61 -5.17 -3.93 -7.37
CA PHE A 61 -4.42 -2.88 -8.06
C PHE A 61 -3.86 -3.32 -9.41
N ALA A 62 -3.53 -4.60 -9.59
CA ALA A 62 -3.12 -5.12 -10.91
C ALA A 62 -4.30 -5.16 -11.88
N GLU A 63 -5.49 -5.53 -11.40
CA GLU A 63 -6.74 -5.49 -12.18
C GLU A 63 -7.13 -4.04 -12.53
N ALA A 64 -6.98 -3.11 -11.57
CA ALA A 64 -7.19 -1.68 -11.80
C ALA A 64 -6.36 -1.15 -12.99
N ALA A 65 -5.12 -1.63 -13.17
CA ALA A 65 -4.31 -1.27 -14.33
C ALA A 65 -4.91 -1.75 -15.66
N GLY A 66 -5.70 -2.83 -15.64
CA GLY A 66 -6.50 -3.32 -16.76
C GLY A 66 -7.81 -2.54 -17.00
N GLY A 67 -8.14 -1.57 -16.13
CA GLY A 67 -9.26 -0.64 -16.28
C GLY A 67 -10.50 -0.98 -15.43
N ALA A 68 -10.52 -2.11 -14.73
CA ALA A 68 -11.61 -2.49 -13.82
C ALA A 68 -11.09 -3.40 -12.71
N VAL A 69 -11.64 -3.26 -11.51
CA VAL A 69 -11.32 -4.13 -10.36
C VAL A 69 -12.34 -5.26 -10.27
N GLY A 70 -11.87 -6.50 -10.28
CA GLY A 70 -12.63 -7.70 -9.96
C GLY A 70 -12.59 -8.02 -8.45
N LEU A 71 -13.51 -8.87 -8.00
CA LEU A 71 -13.48 -9.43 -6.65
C LEU A 71 -13.06 -10.90 -6.76
N SER A 72 -11.76 -11.17 -6.80
CA SER A 72 -11.23 -12.52 -6.70
C SER A 72 -10.28 -12.59 -5.51
N SER A 73 -10.62 -13.41 -4.51
CA SER A 73 -9.71 -13.73 -3.40
C SER A 73 -9.15 -15.14 -3.64
N ALA A 74 -7.84 -15.27 -3.57
CA ALA A 74 -7.17 -16.55 -3.76
C ALA A 74 -7.34 -17.47 -2.53
N ALA A 75 -7.29 -18.78 -2.76
CA ALA A 75 -7.33 -19.75 -1.66
C ALA A 75 -6.12 -19.56 -0.70
N PRO A 76 -6.27 -19.85 0.61
CA PRO A 76 -5.17 -19.73 1.56
C PRO A 76 -3.95 -20.57 1.15
N SER A 77 -2.74 -20.08 1.39
CA SER A 77 -1.50 -20.81 1.14
C SER A 77 -0.57 -20.82 2.35
N PRO A 78 0.45 -21.70 2.37
CA PRO A 78 1.56 -21.61 3.33
C PRO A 78 2.25 -20.24 3.31
N LEU A 79 2.78 -19.82 4.46
CA LEU A 79 3.36 -18.48 4.67
C LEU A 79 4.51 -18.16 3.71
N GLU A 80 5.50 -19.04 3.60
CA GLU A 80 6.67 -18.82 2.72
C GLU A 80 6.25 -18.63 1.26
N GLN A 81 5.26 -19.42 0.81
CA GLN A 81 4.69 -19.29 -0.52
C GLN A 81 3.93 -17.97 -0.68
N ARG A 82 3.25 -17.50 0.37
CA ARG A 82 2.55 -16.20 0.36
C ARG A 82 3.51 -15.04 0.27
N VAL A 83 4.59 -15.01 1.06
CA VAL A 83 5.62 -13.96 0.97
C VAL A 83 6.25 -13.93 -0.42
N GLN A 84 6.60 -15.09 -0.97
CA GLN A 84 7.12 -15.17 -2.34
C GLN A 84 6.11 -14.67 -3.38
N ARG A 85 4.82 -15.03 -3.26
CA ARG A 85 3.77 -14.53 -4.16
C ARG A 85 3.56 -13.03 -4.04
N LEU A 86 3.58 -12.48 -2.82
CA LEU A 86 3.53 -11.03 -2.59
C LEU A 86 4.67 -10.32 -3.32
N GLN A 87 5.90 -10.82 -3.19
CA GLN A 87 7.06 -10.26 -3.88
C GLN A 87 6.93 -10.34 -5.40
N LEU A 88 6.41 -11.45 -5.94
CA LEU A 88 6.17 -11.60 -7.38
C LEU A 88 5.07 -10.66 -7.88
N LYS A 89 3.95 -10.56 -7.17
CA LYS A 89 2.83 -9.64 -7.48
C LYS A 89 3.28 -8.19 -7.43
N ALA A 90 4.05 -7.81 -6.41
CA ALA A 90 4.69 -6.50 -6.29
C ALA A 90 5.54 -6.17 -7.53
N CYS A 91 6.37 -7.10 -8.02
CA CYS A 91 7.14 -6.91 -9.25
C CYS A 91 6.24 -6.76 -10.49
N GLY A 92 5.16 -7.55 -10.57
CA GLY A 92 4.22 -7.52 -11.68
C GLY A 92 3.38 -6.24 -11.74
N LEU A 93 3.05 -5.64 -10.60
CA LEU A 93 2.15 -4.50 -10.47
C LEU A 93 2.60 -3.32 -11.32
N LEU A 94 3.87 -2.90 -11.21
CA LEU A 94 4.39 -1.77 -11.98
C LEU A 94 4.37 -2.03 -13.48
N THR A 95 4.63 -3.26 -13.90
CA THR A 95 4.57 -3.65 -15.31
C THR A 95 3.15 -3.52 -15.85
N ALA A 96 2.15 -3.92 -15.06
CA ALA A 96 0.74 -3.78 -15.42
C ALA A 96 0.38 -2.30 -15.61
N TRP A 97 0.75 -1.44 -14.66
CA TRP A 97 0.46 -0.01 -14.74
C TRP A 97 1.21 0.73 -15.85
N MET A 98 2.46 0.38 -16.14
CA MET A 98 3.19 0.95 -17.29
C MET A 98 2.56 0.56 -18.63
N SER A 99 1.81 -0.54 -18.67
CA SER A 99 1.11 -1.03 -19.86
C SER A 99 -0.35 -0.54 -19.93
N ALA A 100 -0.82 0.20 -18.92
CA ALA A 100 -2.18 0.71 -18.88
C ALA A 100 -2.41 1.71 -20.03
N THR A 101 -3.45 1.48 -20.83
CA THR A 101 -3.78 2.30 -22.00
C THR A 101 -4.90 3.29 -21.74
N SER A 102 -5.67 3.09 -20.66
CA SER A 102 -6.72 4.00 -20.21
C SER A 102 -6.16 5.01 -19.20
N PRO A 103 -6.51 6.30 -19.28
CA PRO A 103 -6.18 7.29 -18.25
C PRO A 103 -7.07 7.19 -17.00
N VAL A 104 -8.12 6.35 -17.04
CA VAL A 104 -9.10 6.14 -15.96
C VAL A 104 -9.27 4.67 -15.62
N VAL A 105 -9.59 4.40 -14.36
CA VAL A 105 -9.94 3.09 -13.81
C VAL A 105 -11.37 3.16 -13.30
N ASP A 106 -12.21 2.18 -13.63
CA ASP A 106 -13.51 2.03 -13.00
C ASP A 106 -13.35 1.28 -11.67
N VAL A 107 -13.69 1.95 -10.56
CA VAL A 107 -13.72 1.37 -9.23
C VAL A 107 -15.18 1.33 -8.77
N ALA A 108 -15.81 0.16 -8.87
CA ALA A 108 -17.20 -0.06 -8.48
C ALA A 108 -18.21 0.93 -9.10
N GLY A 109 -18.04 1.25 -10.39
CA GLY A 109 -18.88 2.20 -11.13
C GLY A 109 -18.45 3.66 -10.99
N HIS A 110 -17.33 3.94 -10.33
CA HIS A 110 -16.77 5.27 -10.18
C HIS A 110 -15.47 5.41 -10.98
N PRO A 111 -15.45 6.23 -12.06
CA PRO A 111 -14.23 6.45 -12.83
C PRO A 111 -13.25 7.32 -12.04
N LEU A 112 -12.06 6.79 -11.77
CA LEU A 112 -10.97 7.48 -11.09
C LEU A 112 -9.77 7.64 -12.02
N PRO A 113 -9.03 8.77 -11.95
CA PRO A 113 -7.76 8.90 -12.67
C PRO A 113 -6.76 7.83 -12.22
N VAL A 114 -6.01 7.26 -13.16
CA VAL A 114 -4.97 6.26 -12.85
C VAL A 114 -3.98 6.76 -11.79
N ASP A 115 -3.53 8.01 -11.87
CA ASP A 115 -2.62 8.59 -10.86
C ASP A 115 -3.22 8.56 -9.46
N ALA A 116 -4.53 8.80 -9.31
CA ALA A 116 -5.20 8.74 -8.02
C ALA A 116 -5.18 7.30 -7.46
N VAL A 117 -5.48 6.30 -8.30
CA VAL A 117 -5.45 4.89 -7.86
C VAL A 117 -4.02 4.46 -7.53
N ALA A 118 -3.02 4.84 -8.33
CA ALA A 118 -1.61 4.54 -8.07
C ALA A 118 -1.12 5.14 -6.73
N ARG A 119 -1.55 6.35 -6.37
CA ARG A 119 -1.24 6.98 -5.08
C ARG A 119 -1.91 6.29 -3.90
N ILE A 120 -3.16 5.86 -4.06
CA ILE A 120 -3.87 5.06 -3.04
C ILE A 120 -3.18 3.71 -2.86
N ALA A 121 -2.77 3.05 -3.95
CA ALA A 121 -1.98 1.83 -3.88
C ALA A 121 -0.65 2.06 -3.14
N ALA A 122 0.07 3.13 -3.46
CA ALA A 122 1.32 3.46 -2.79
C ALA A 122 1.12 3.69 -1.28
N LEU A 123 0.01 4.34 -0.89
CA LEU A 123 -0.33 4.55 0.52
C LEU A 123 -0.62 3.23 1.24
N GLU A 124 -1.52 2.41 0.70
CA GLU A 124 -1.92 1.12 1.29
C GLU A 124 -0.72 0.17 1.44
N ILE A 125 0.07 0.02 0.37
CA ILE A 125 1.29 -0.79 0.37
C ILE A 125 2.31 -0.30 1.40
N THR A 126 2.54 1.00 1.49
CA THR A 126 3.54 1.58 2.43
C THR A 126 3.11 1.36 3.88
N VAL A 127 1.84 1.63 4.18
CA VAL A 127 1.31 1.55 5.53
C VAL A 127 1.31 0.11 6.03
N HIS A 128 0.93 -0.85 5.18
CA HIS A 128 0.99 -2.26 5.54
C HIS A 128 2.42 -2.82 5.58
N GLY A 129 3.33 -2.30 4.76
CA GLY A 129 4.76 -2.56 4.92
C GLY A 129 5.29 -2.13 6.29
N TRP A 130 4.84 -0.97 6.78
CA TRP A 130 5.14 -0.53 8.15
C TRP A 130 4.49 -1.44 9.20
N ASP A 131 3.22 -1.84 9.00
CA ASP A 131 2.51 -2.75 9.91
C ASP A 131 3.25 -4.10 10.06
N VAL A 132 3.76 -4.66 8.94
CA VAL A 132 4.65 -5.84 8.93
C VAL A 132 5.91 -5.58 9.73
N GLY A 133 6.62 -4.48 9.44
CA GLY A 133 7.86 -4.13 10.12
C GLY A 133 7.72 -3.93 11.63
N ARG A 134 6.57 -3.39 12.07
CA ARG A 134 6.21 -3.27 13.49
C ARG A 134 5.89 -4.62 14.12
N THR A 135 5.16 -5.47 13.39
CA THR A 135 4.80 -6.82 13.86
C THR A 135 6.03 -7.69 14.08
N THR A 136 7.00 -7.63 13.17
CA THR A 136 8.27 -8.38 13.30
C THR A 136 9.25 -7.74 14.28
N GLY A 137 9.09 -6.44 14.58
CA GLY A 137 10.02 -5.65 15.40
C GLY A 137 11.36 -5.36 14.70
N ARG A 138 11.43 -5.54 13.38
CA ARG A 138 12.65 -5.43 12.56
C ARG A 138 12.54 -4.37 11.46
N GLY A 139 11.38 -3.73 11.33
CA GLY A 139 11.16 -2.67 10.33
C GLY A 139 11.67 -1.30 10.76
N GLY A 140 12.13 -0.52 9.78
CA GLY A 140 12.47 0.89 9.95
C GLY A 140 11.25 1.83 9.79
N PRO A 141 11.41 3.12 10.12
CA PRO A 141 10.39 4.13 9.84
C PRO A 141 10.15 4.26 8.32
N ILE A 142 8.98 4.77 7.93
CA ILE A 142 8.70 5.13 6.53
C ILE A 142 9.69 6.25 6.14
N PRO A 143 10.41 6.13 5.00
CA PRO A 143 11.33 7.17 4.54
C PRO A 143 10.63 8.51 4.42
N GLU A 144 11.24 9.58 4.96
CA GLU A 144 10.57 10.88 5.14
C GLU A 144 10.04 11.45 3.82
N ARG A 145 10.80 11.34 2.72
CA ARG A 145 10.36 11.81 1.40
C ARG A 145 9.15 11.02 0.88
N LEU A 146 9.14 9.70 1.07
CA LEU A 146 8.01 8.86 0.68
C LEU A 146 6.77 9.26 1.49
N ALA A 147 6.91 9.41 2.82
CA ALA A 147 5.83 9.83 3.68
C ALA A 147 5.27 11.23 3.33
N ALA A 148 6.16 12.20 3.07
CA ALA A 148 5.75 13.55 2.70
C ALA A 148 4.90 13.58 1.41
N GLU A 149 5.24 12.74 0.44
CA GLU A 149 4.49 12.62 -0.82
C GLU A 149 3.17 11.83 -0.66
N LEU A 150 3.05 11.00 0.37
CA LEU A 150 1.84 10.23 0.72
C LEU A 150 0.84 11.02 1.58
N LEU A 151 1.27 12.08 2.27
CA LEU A 151 0.41 12.89 3.15
C LEU A 151 -0.90 13.36 2.50
N PRO A 152 -0.93 13.87 1.25
CA PRO A 152 -2.18 14.28 0.62
C PRO A 152 -3.19 13.14 0.49
N SER A 153 -2.73 11.94 0.12
CA SER A 153 -3.58 10.75 0.01
C SER A 153 -4.06 10.26 1.37
N ALA A 154 -3.18 10.27 2.38
CA ALA A 154 -3.56 9.92 3.76
C ALA A 154 -4.64 10.86 4.30
N LEU A 155 -4.53 12.16 4.03
CA LEU A 155 -5.54 13.14 4.42
C LEU A 155 -6.87 12.90 3.70
N GLN A 156 -6.84 12.63 2.39
CA GLN A 156 -8.05 12.32 1.63
C GLN A 156 -8.79 11.10 2.18
N VAL A 157 -8.06 10.03 2.51
CA VAL A 157 -8.63 8.82 3.13
C VAL A 157 -9.18 9.11 4.52
N ALA A 158 -8.45 9.86 5.35
CA ALA A 158 -8.92 10.24 6.68
C ALA A 158 -10.22 11.08 6.63
N LEU A 159 -10.39 11.88 5.58
CA LEU A 159 -11.59 12.70 5.36
C LEU A 159 -12.74 11.95 4.70
N SER A 160 -12.52 10.77 4.12
CA SER A 160 -13.59 10.00 3.47
C SER A 160 -14.44 9.17 4.44
N ASP A 161 -14.07 9.14 5.73
CA ASP A 161 -14.75 8.36 6.77
C ASP A 161 -14.89 6.87 6.40
N ASP A 162 -13.86 6.32 5.73
CA ASP A 162 -13.84 4.94 5.29
C ASP A 162 -13.54 4.01 6.48
N PRO A 163 -14.49 3.16 6.90
CA PRO A 163 -14.34 2.33 8.11
C PRO A 163 -13.26 1.26 7.98
N ARG A 164 -12.68 1.06 6.79
CA ARG A 164 -11.53 0.17 6.58
C ARG A 164 -10.25 0.71 7.20
N PHE A 165 -10.19 2.01 7.49
CA PHE A 165 -9.06 2.65 8.16
C PHE A 165 -9.39 2.97 9.62
N GLY A 166 -8.36 2.95 10.47
CA GLY A 166 -8.51 3.36 11.86
C GLY A 166 -8.76 4.87 11.96
N LEU A 167 -9.49 5.29 13.01
CA LEU A 167 -9.74 6.69 13.27
C LEU A 167 -8.42 7.46 13.48
N PRO A 168 -8.29 8.69 12.95
CA PRO A 168 -7.09 9.49 13.15
C PRO A 168 -6.72 9.65 14.63
N VAL A 169 -5.43 9.53 14.94
CA VAL A 169 -4.90 9.75 16.29
C VAL A 169 -4.11 11.06 16.38
N PRO A 170 -4.14 11.79 17.51
CA PRO A 170 -3.43 13.05 17.64
C PRO A 170 -1.91 12.83 17.72
N VAL A 171 -1.16 13.69 17.04
CA VAL A 171 0.31 13.72 17.08
C VAL A 171 0.83 15.16 17.17
N PRO A 172 2.06 15.39 17.68
CA PRO A 172 2.68 16.71 17.65
C PRO A 172 2.76 17.29 16.24
N VAL A 173 2.59 18.61 16.10
CA VAL A 173 2.62 19.29 14.80
C VAL A 173 3.98 19.14 14.09
N ASP A 174 5.05 19.05 14.87
CA ASP A 174 6.44 18.90 14.43
C ASP A 174 6.88 17.43 14.29
N ALA A 175 5.95 16.47 14.42
CA ALA A 175 6.24 15.08 14.15
C ALA A 175 6.64 14.86 12.67
N PRO A 176 7.51 13.88 12.37
CA PRO A 176 7.88 13.55 10.99
C PRO A 176 6.67 13.17 10.13
N ALA A 177 6.77 13.34 8.81
CA ALA A 177 5.67 13.04 7.89
C ALA A 177 5.18 11.60 8.01
N GLY A 178 6.10 10.64 8.27
CA GLY A 178 5.74 9.24 8.48
C GLY A 178 4.81 9.04 9.68
N VAL A 179 5.01 9.78 10.76
CA VAL A 179 4.16 9.74 11.94
C VAL A 179 2.78 10.33 11.62
N HIS A 180 2.71 11.43 10.88
CA HIS A 180 1.44 12.02 10.45
C HIS A 180 0.64 11.10 9.51
N VAL A 181 1.28 10.49 8.51
CA VAL A 181 0.62 9.52 7.60
C VAL A 181 0.01 8.36 8.39
N LEU A 182 0.78 7.77 9.29
CA LEU A 182 0.33 6.66 10.12
C LEU A 182 -0.80 7.08 11.07
N ALA A 183 -0.67 8.26 11.68
CA ALA A 183 -1.64 8.81 12.61
C ALA A 183 -2.99 9.10 11.94
N LEU A 184 -2.99 9.64 10.71
CA LEU A 184 -4.20 9.86 9.90
C LEU A 184 -4.96 8.56 9.60
N LEU A 185 -4.27 7.42 9.64
CA LEU A 185 -4.82 6.09 9.39
C LEU A 185 -4.95 5.25 10.67
N GLY A 186 -4.95 5.91 11.83
CA GLY A 186 -5.20 5.31 13.14
C GLY A 186 -4.07 4.49 13.74
N ARG A 187 -2.85 4.60 13.21
CA ARG A 187 -1.66 3.93 13.78
C ARG A 187 -0.94 4.85 14.75
N THR A 188 -0.46 4.27 15.85
CA THR A 188 0.41 4.96 16.79
C THR A 188 1.87 4.65 16.46
N ALA A 189 2.64 5.68 16.13
CA ALA A 189 4.07 5.58 15.86
C ALA A 189 4.84 6.55 16.76
N THR A 190 5.94 6.08 17.37
CA THR A 190 6.88 6.94 18.08
C THR A 190 8.02 7.38 17.15
N ASN A 191 8.61 8.55 17.42
CA ASN A 191 9.95 8.89 16.92
C ASN A 191 10.94 7.90 17.55
N SER A 192 11.39 6.92 16.79
CA SER A 192 12.50 6.03 17.17
C SER A 192 13.60 6.18 16.13
#